data_AF-A0A699X3V3-F1
#
_entry.id   AF-A0A699X3V3-F1
#
_cell.length_a   1.000
_cell.length_b   1.000
_cell.length_c   1.000
_cell.angle_alpha   90.00
_cell.angle_beta   90.00
_cell.angle_gamma   90.00
#
_symmetry.space_group_name_H-M   'P 1'
#
loop_
_entity.id
_entity.type
_entity.pdbx_description
1 polymer ?
#
loop_
_entity_poly.entity_id
_entity_poly.type
_entity_poly.pdbx_seq_one_letter_code
_entity_poly.pdbx_strand_id
1 'polypeptide(L)'
;LAVQAADQSLISKGEYLTRAADCVACHVAPGGKPYAGGLEFKLPFGTLYSPNITPDKETGIGNWTDDEFVSALQKGVGKDGKHYYPAFPYTSYTLMPR
;
A
#
# COMPACT_ATOMS: atom_id res chain seq x y z
N LEU A 1 16.36 4.26 -24.66
CA LEU A 1 15.81 5.63 -24.57
C LEU A 1 14.28 5.63 -24.41
N ALA A 2 13.50 4.97 -25.29
CA ALA A 2 12.04 4.89 -25.11
C ALA A 2 11.58 4.10 -23.87
N VAL A 3 12.28 3.01 -23.51
CA VAL A 3 11.98 2.19 -22.31
C VAL A 3 12.13 3.00 -21.02
N GLN A 4 13.19 3.81 -20.90
CA GLN A 4 13.47 4.63 -19.71
C GLN A 4 12.46 5.79 -19.56
N ALA A 5 11.99 6.34 -20.67
CA ALA A 5 10.95 7.36 -20.69
C ALA A 5 9.57 6.77 -20.33
N ALA A 6 9.28 5.55 -20.78
CA ALA A 6 8.09 4.80 -20.39
C ALA A 6 8.12 4.48 -18.87
N ASP A 7 9.26 4.04 -18.34
CA ASP A 7 9.44 3.80 -16.90
C ASP A 7 9.25 5.08 -16.08
N GLN A 8 9.82 6.21 -16.53
CA GLN A 8 9.64 7.48 -15.83
C GLN A 8 8.18 7.94 -15.84
N SER A 9 7.47 7.71 -16.94
CA SER A 9 6.03 8.03 -17.04
C SER A 9 5.18 7.16 -16.11
N LEU A 10 5.52 5.87 -15.98
CA LEU A 10 4.86 4.94 -15.07
C LEU A 10 5.14 5.28 -13.61
N ILE A 11 6.39 5.61 -13.27
CA ILE A 11 6.77 6.07 -11.93
C ILE A 11 6.01 7.34 -11.57
N SER A 12 5.93 8.30 -12.49
CA SER A 12 5.21 9.58 -12.26
C SER A 12 3.71 9.35 -12.08
N LYS A 13 3.11 8.44 -12.87
CA LYS A 13 1.71 8.03 -12.72
C LYS A 13 1.48 7.33 -11.37
N GLY A 14 2.38 6.42 -10.97
CA GLY A 14 2.32 5.74 -9.69
C GLY A 14 2.38 6.71 -8.53
N GLU A 15 3.33 7.66 -8.55
CA GLU A 15 3.43 8.71 -7.55
C GLU A 15 2.13 9.53 -7.44
N TYR A 16 1.58 9.96 -8.59
CA TYR A 16 0.31 10.67 -8.62
C TYR A 16 -0.82 9.85 -7.98
N LEU A 17 -0.97 8.58 -8.35
CA LEU A 17 -2.02 7.70 -7.82
C LEU A 17 -1.86 7.46 -6.32
N THR A 18 -0.65 7.19 -5.83
CA THR A 18 -0.37 6.99 -4.40
C THR A 18 -0.69 8.23 -3.57
N ARG A 19 -0.44 9.43 -4.11
CA ARG A 19 -0.80 10.70 -3.46
C ARG A 19 -2.32 10.94 -3.52
N ALA A 20 -2.95 10.71 -4.66
CA ALA A 20 -4.38 10.92 -4.84
C ALA A 20 -5.23 9.96 -4.00
N ALA A 21 -4.75 8.72 -3.79
CA ALA A 21 -5.35 7.72 -2.92
C ALA A 21 -5.02 7.92 -1.43
N ASP A 22 -4.27 8.97 -1.08
CA ASP A 22 -3.87 9.33 0.29
C ASP A 22 -3.22 8.19 1.08
N CYS A 23 -2.42 7.34 0.42
CA CYS A 23 -1.82 6.18 1.07
C CYS A 23 -0.94 6.57 2.26
N VAL A 24 -0.29 7.74 2.19
CA VAL A 24 0.63 8.21 3.23
C VAL A 24 -0.09 8.53 4.54
N ALA A 25 -1.36 8.95 4.52
CA ALA A 25 -2.08 9.33 5.74
C ALA A 25 -2.19 8.18 6.74
N CYS A 26 -2.35 6.95 6.24
CA CYS A 26 -2.40 5.75 7.07
C CYS A 26 -1.04 5.05 7.21
N HIS A 27 -0.20 5.06 6.18
CA HIS A 27 1.06 4.30 6.17
C HIS A 27 2.25 5.11 6.70
N VAL A 28 2.06 5.89 7.76
CA VAL A 28 3.13 6.63 8.43
C VAL A 28 2.84 6.79 9.92
N ALA A 29 3.80 6.43 10.77
CA ALA A 29 3.74 6.75 12.18
C ALA A 29 4.02 8.25 12.43
N PRO A 30 3.55 8.85 13.54
CA PRO A 30 3.94 10.20 13.92
C PRO A 30 5.47 10.35 14.01
N GLY A 31 6.04 11.29 13.24
CA GLY A 31 7.50 11.47 13.13
C GLY A 31 8.24 10.37 12.36
N GLY A 32 7.51 9.42 11.78
CA GLY A 32 8.05 8.30 11.02
C GLY A 32 8.38 8.66 9.56
N LYS A 33 9.02 7.69 8.88
CA LYS A 33 9.30 7.80 7.44
C LYS A 33 8.00 7.59 6.64
N PRO A 34 7.72 8.41 5.62
CA PRO A 34 6.56 8.20 4.74
C PRO A 34 6.51 6.77 4.22
N TYR A 35 5.32 6.19 4.20
CA TYR A 35 5.03 4.83 3.71
C TYR A 35 5.61 3.67 4.54
N ALA A 36 6.36 3.96 5.61
CA ALA A 36 6.96 2.94 6.47
C ALA A 36 5.96 2.27 7.44
N GLY A 37 4.70 2.71 7.43
CA GLY A 37 3.67 2.17 8.32
C GLY A 37 3.87 2.60 9.77
N GLY A 38 3.35 1.78 10.70
CA GLY A 38 3.43 2.01 12.13
C GLY A 38 2.37 2.95 12.73
N LEU A 39 1.39 3.43 11.96
CA LEU A 39 0.26 4.16 12.54
C LEU A 39 -0.62 3.23 13.38
N GLU A 40 -0.91 3.66 14.62
CA GLU A 40 -1.76 2.94 15.56
C GLU A 40 -3.26 3.20 15.33
N PHE A 41 -4.04 2.13 15.24
CA PHE A 41 -5.49 2.16 15.28
C PHE A 41 -5.98 1.42 16.53
N LYS A 42 -6.41 2.19 17.54
CA LYS A 42 -6.91 1.64 18.80
C LYS A 42 -8.37 1.22 18.63
N LEU A 43 -8.64 -0.08 18.75
CA LEU A 43 -9.96 -0.68 18.62
C LEU A 43 -10.35 -1.36 19.94
N PRO A 44 -11.65 -1.62 20.20
CA PRO A 44 -12.11 -2.25 21.45
C PRO A 44 -11.53 -3.64 21.73
N PHE A 45 -11.02 -4.31 20.70
CA PHE A 45 -10.47 -5.68 20.78
C PHE A 45 -8.94 -5.73 20.58
N GLY A 46 -8.27 -4.59 20.52
CA GLY A 46 -6.81 -4.51 20.35
C GLY A 46 -6.36 -3.34 19.49
N THR A 47 -5.05 -3.21 19.31
CA THR A 47 -4.45 -2.19 18.45
C THR A 47 -4.02 -2.82 17.12
N LEU A 48 -4.44 -2.22 16.01
CA LEU A 48 -3.89 -2.52 14.68
C LEU A 48 -2.81 -1.52 14.33
N TYR A 49 -1.87 -1.95 13.48
CA TYR A 49 -0.81 -1.09 12.96
C TYR A 49 -0.84 -1.12 11.44
N SER A 50 -0.73 0.05 10.80
CA SER A 50 -0.55 0.10 9.35
C SER A 50 0.75 -0.59 8.93
N PRO A 51 0.78 -1.39 7.85
CA PRO A 51 2.00 -2.06 7.42
C PRO A 51 2.97 -1.12 6.70
N ASN A 52 4.23 -1.53 6.60
CA ASN A 52 5.24 -0.88 5.76
C ASN A 52 5.00 -1.20 4.28
N ILE A 53 4.78 -0.18 3.46
CA ILE A 53 4.58 -0.29 2.00
C ILE A 53 5.71 0.35 1.20
N THR A 54 6.88 0.56 1.82
CA THR A 54 8.08 1.03 1.11
C THR A 54 8.60 -0.05 0.15
N PRO A 55 9.47 0.32 -0.82
CA PRO A 55 10.15 -0.63 -1.70
C PRO A 55 11.19 -1.52 -1.00
N ASP A 56 11.30 -1.46 0.33
CA ASP A 56 12.21 -2.30 1.09
C ASP A 56 11.87 -3.78 0.90
N LYS A 57 12.89 -4.61 0.69
CA LYS A 57 12.73 -6.01 0.32
C LYS A 57 12.49 -6.92 1.53
N GLU A 58 12.97 -6.54 2.70
CA GLU A 58 12.88 -7.36 3.90
C GLU A 58 11.62 -7.04 4.70
N THR A 59 11.28 -5.75 4.80
CA THR A 59 10.24 -5.23 5.68
C THR A 59 9.11 -4.53 4.95
N GLY A 60 9.27 -4.21 3.67
CA GLY A 60 8.27 -3.55 2.83
C GLY A 60 7.67 -4.47 1.77
N ILE A 61 7.20 -3.88 0.68
CA ILE A 61 6.61 -4.60 -0.45
C ILE A 61 7.58 -4.84 -1.60
N GLY A 62 8.90 -4.62 -1.40
CA GLY A 62 9.90 -4.67 -2.48
C GLY A 62 10.06 -6.04 -3.17
N ASN A 63 9.56 -7.11 -2.56
CA ASN A 63 9.53 -8.47 -3.11
C ASN A 63 8.11 -8.94 -3.46
N TRP A 64 7.13 -8.04 -3.49
CA TRP A 64 5.78 -8.38 -3.88
C TRP A 64 5.66 -8.40 -5.39
N THR A 65 4.90 -9.36 -5.90
CA THR A 65 4.44 -9.30 -7.30
C THR A 65 3.31 -8.29 -7.42
N ASP A 66 3.09 -7.78 -8.62
CA ASP A 66 1.95 -6.91 -8.91
C ASP A 66 0.61 -7.57 -8.55
N ASP A 67 0.49 -8.89 -8.73
CA ASP A 67 -0.74 -9.62 -8.42
C ASP A 67 -0.97 -9.71 -6.91
N GLU A 68 0.10 -9.88 -6.11
CA GLU A 68 0.04 -9.83 -4.65
C GLU A 68 -0.39 -8.43 -4.18
N PHE A 69 0.15 -7.37 -4.78
CA PHE A 69 -0.22 -5.99 -4.47
C PHE A 69 -1.68 -5.69 -4.84
N VAL A 70 -2.11 -6.06 -6.04
CA VAL A 70 -3.49 -5.86 -6.50
C VAL A 70 -4.48 -6.68 -5.68
N SER A 71 -4.12 -7.91 -5.30
CA SER A 71 -4.94 -8.74 -4.41
C SER A 71 -5.14 -8.10 -3.04
N ALA A 72 -4.06 -7.56 -2.46
CA ALA A 72 -4.16 -6.78 -1.23
C ALA A 72 -5.08 -5.57 -1.43
N LEU A 73 -4.79 -4.72 -2.41
CA LEU A 73 -5.46 -3.44 -2.61
C LEU A 73 -6.95 -3.58 -2.95
N GLN A 74 -7.31 -4.50 -3.84
CA GLN A 74 -8.67 -4.61 -4.38
C GLN A 74 -9.51 -5.69 -3.72
N LYS A 75 -8.89 -6.77 -3.23
CA LYS A 75 -9.61 -7.90 -2.61
C LYS A 75 -9.47 -7.92 -1.10
N GLY A 76 -8.60 -7.09 -0.53
CA GLY A 76 -8.30 -7.12 0.89
C GLY A 76 -7.63 -8.43 1.31
N VAL A 77 -6.88 -9.09 0.43
CA VAL A 77 -6.21 -10.37 0.72
C VAL A 77 -4.71 -10.16 0.72
N GLY A 78 -4.08 -10.33 1.89
CA GLY A 78 -2.65 -10.19 2.04
C GLY A 78 -1.84 -11.31 1.39
N LYS A 79 -0.52 -11.12 1.32
CA LYS A 79 0.42 -12.08 0.72
C LYS A 79 0.37 -13.47 1.35
N ASP A 80 0.00 -13.56 2.62
CA ASP A 80 -0.19 -14.83 3.35
C ASP A 80 -1.58 -15.46 3.13
N GLY A 81 -2.39 -14.90 2.23
CA GLY A 81 -3.74 -15.37 1.91
C GLY A 81 -4.81 -14.96 2.92
N LYS A 82 -4.46 -14.22 3.98
CA LYS A 82 -5.45 -13.78 4.98
C LYS A 82 -6.18 -12.53 4.53
N HIS A 83 -7.45 -12.44 4.92
CA HIS A 83 -8.23 -11.23 4.73
C HIS A 83 -7.81 -10.14 5.71
N TYR A 84 -7.63 -8.93 5.19
CA TYR A 84 -7.40 -7.75 6.00
C TYR A 84 -8.66 -7.33 6.75
N TYR A 85 -8.45 -6.81 7.96
CA TYR A 85 -9.52 -6.17 8.69
C TYR A 85 -9.99 -4.89 7.95
N PRO A 86 -11.29 -4.56 7.94
CA PRO A 86 -11.84 -3.42 7.19
C PRO A 86 -11.33 -2.03 7.59
N ALA A 87 -10.38 -1.93 8.51
CA ALA A 87 -9.59 -0.72 8.70
C ALA A 87 -8.78 -0.35 7.45
N PHE A 88 -8.41 -1.33 6.62
CA PHE A 88 -7.93 -1.09 5.27
C PHE A 88 -9.12 -1.00 4.30
N PRO A 89 -9.38 0.15 3.65
CA PRO A 89 -10.59 0.36 2.86
C PRO A 89 -10.49 -0.25 1.45
N TYR A 90 -10.18 -1.54 1.33
CA TYR A 90 -9.96 -2.23 0.06
C TYR A 90 -11.17 -2.14 -0.91
N THR A 91 -12.38 -2.06 -0.36
CA THR A 91 -13.62 -1.94 -1.16
C THR A 91 -13.65 -0.67 -2.00
N SER A 92 -13.02 0.41 -1.54
CA SER A 92 -12.90 1.67 -2.28
C SER A 92 -12.03 1.57 -3.54
N TYR A 93 -11.20 0.54 -3.65
CA TYR A 93 -10.27 0.35 -4.78
C TYR A 93 -10.72 -0.73 -5.78
N THR A 94 -11.83 -1.42 -5.51
CA THR A 94 -12.33 -2.55 -6.32
C THR A 94 -12.63 -2.19 -7.78
N LEU A 95 -12.92 -0.92 -8.07
CA LEU A 95 -13.24 -0.42 -9.42
C LEU A 95 -12.03 0.21 -10.13
N MET A 96 -10.86 0.26 -9.49
CA MET A 96 -9.67 0.80 -10.14
C MET A 96 -9.13 -0.19 -11.18
N PRO A 97 -8.99 0.22 -12.46
CA PRO A 97 -8.34 -0.62 -13.45
C PRO A 97 -6.84 -0.70 -13.18
N ARG A 98 -6.24 -1.81 -13.60
CA ARG A 98 -4.78 -1.99 -13.61
C ARG A 98 -4.14 -1.19 -14.73
#